data_AF-A0A1V5IBQ6-F1
#
_entry.id   AF-A0A1V5IBQ6-F1
#
_cell.length_a   1.000
_cell.length_b   1.000
_cell.length_c   1.000
_cell.angle_alpha   90.00
_cell.angle_beta   90.00
_cell.angle_gamma   90.00
#
_symmetry.space_group_name_H-M   'P 1'
#
loop_
_entity.id
_entity.type
_entity.pdbx_description
1 polymer ?
#
loop_
_entity_poly.entity_id
_entity_poly.type
_entity_poly.pdbx_seq_one_letter_code
_entity_poly.pdbx_strand_id
1 'polypeptide(L)' 'MQIVFWGVMPYDFDQNLTADESYAILMRRLKPGTVIVLHDKPSSTALQYLDRFLKNAMDDGWSFGLVDDSLTLT' A
#
# COMPACT_ATOMS: atom_id res chain seq x y z
N MET A 1 -0.82 -14.51 -19.44
CA MET A 1 -1.66 -14.09 -18.30
C MET A 1 -0.89 -14.39 -17.03
N GLN A 2 -0.71 -13.39 -16.18
CA GLN A 2 0.01 -13.51 -14.92
C GLN A 2 -0.95 -13.20 -13.79
N ILE A 3 -0.95 -14.02 -12.73
CA ILE A 3 -1.74 -13.78 -11.53
C ILE A 3 -0.81 -13.13 -10.51
N VAL A 4 -1.22 -11.97 -10.00
CA VAL A 4 -0.46 -11.20 -9.01
C VAL A 4 -1.30 -11.05 -7.76
N PHE A 5 -0.72 -11.46 -6.62
CA PHE A 5 -1.23 -11.19 -5.29
C PHE A 5 -0.45 -10.05 -4.64
N TRP A 6 -0.83 -9.69 -3.42
CA TRP A 6 -0.19 -8.63 -2.65
C TRP A 6 0.62 -9.20 -1.48
N GLY A 7 1.62 -8.45 -1.03
CA GLY A 7 2.33 -8.71 0.22
C GLY A 7 1.68 -8.00 1.43
N VAL A 8 1.06 -6.84 1.20
CA VAL A 8 0.39 -6.05 2.24
C VAL A 8 -0.98 -5.56 1.78
N MET A 9 -1.97 -5.73 2.66
CA MET A 9 -3.30 -5.14 2.55
C MET A 9 -3.61 -4.45 3.89
N PRO A 10 -3.73 -3.12 3.93
CA PRO A 10 -3.99 -2.37 5.16
C PRO A 10 -5.47 -2.28 5.54
N TYR A 11 -6.32 -3.10 4.93
CA TYR A 11 -7.76 -3.18 5.21
C TYR A 11 -8.48 -1.84 5.07
N ASP A 12 -8.07 -1.03 4.10
CA ASP A 12 -8.66 0.29 3.80
C ASP A 12 -10.17 0.22 3.49
N PHE A 13 -10.66 -0.95 3.10
CA PHE A 13 -12.08 -1.20 2.84
C PHE A 13 -12.91 -1.52 4.10
N ASP A 14 -12.28 -1.85 5.23
CA ASP A 14 -12.96 -2.28 6.45
C ASP A 14 -13.51 -1.07 7.20
N GLN A 15 -14.83 -0.99 7.34
CA GLN A 15 -15.49 0.14 8.02
C GLN A 15 -15.32 0.13 9.54
N ASN A 16 -14.76 -0.96 10.10
CA ASN A 16 -14.43 -1.05 11.51
C ASN A 16 -13.02 -0.54 11.82
N LEU A 17 -12.22 -0.22 10.80
CA LEU A 17 -10.89 0.37 10.95
C LEU A 17 -10.88 1.83 10.51
N THR A 18 -10.23 2.65 11.32
CA THR A 18 -9.94 4.03 10.98
C THR A 18 -8.82 4.12 9.94
N ALA A 19 -8.74 5.26 9.25
CA ALA A 19 -7.65 5.55 8.31
C ALA A 19 -6.26 5.46 8.97
N ASP A 20 -6.13 5.88 10.23
CA ASP A 20 -4.87 5.82 10.97
C ASP A 20 -4.47 4.39 11.34
N GLU A 21 -5.42 3.52 11.65
CA GLU A 21 -5.15 2.09 11.88
C GLU A 21 -4.71 1.39 10.59
N SER A 22 -5.40 1.64 9.47
CA SER A 22 -4.97 1.15 8.15
C SER A 22 -3.55 1.63 7.80
N TYR A 23 -3.29 2.92 7.99
CA TYR A 23 -1.97 3.51 7.78
C TYR A 23 -0.89 2.85 8.67
N ALA A 24 -1.17 2.64 9.96
CA ALA A 24 -0.25 2.00 10.87
C ALA A 24 0.06 0.55 10.47
N ILE A 25 -0.95 -0.20 9.97
CA ILE A 25 -0.76 -1.54 9.42
C ILE A 25 0.17 -1.50 8.20
N LEU A 26 -0.04 -0.54 7.30
CA LEU A 26 0.78 -0.37 6.10
C LEU A 26 2.24 -0.12 6.47
N MET A 27 2.51 0.89 7.29
CA MET A 27 3.87 1.26 7.69
C MET A 27 4.58 0.15 8.44
N ARG A 28 3.89 -0.56 9.35
CA ARG A 28 4.48 -1.65 10.14
C ARG A 28 4.87 -2.86 9.28
N ARG A 29 4.22 -3.08 8.14
CA ARG A 29 4.41 -4.29 7.32
C ARG A 29 5.21 -4.06 6.05
N LEU A 30 5.62 -2.82 5.78
CA LEU A 30 6.36 -2.46 4.58
C LEU A 30 7.71 -3.19 4.51
N LYS A 31 8.01 -3.77 3.33
CA LYS A 31 9.26 -4.48 3.03
C LYS A 31 9.66 -4.23 1.57
N PRO A 32 10.96 -4.26 1.21
CA PRO A 32 11.40 -4.16 -0.19
C PRO A 32 10.69 -5.19 -1.08
N GLY A 33 10.26 -4.76 -2.28
CA GLY A 33 9.56 -5.62 -3.24
C GLY A 33 8.09 -5.93 -2.91
N THR A 34 7.50 -5.28 -1.89
CA THR A 34 6.10 -5.53 -1.52
C THR A 34 5.14 -4.92 -2.55
N VAL A 35 4.23 -5.74 -3.07
CA VAL A 35 3.01 -5.25 -3.74
C VAL A 35 1.98 -4.89 -2.66
N ILE A 36 1.54 -3.63 -2.64
CA ILE A 36 0.51 -3.12 -1.72
C ILE A 36 -0.82 -3.11 -2.47
N VAL A 37 -1.87 -3.67 -1.86
CA VAL A 37 -3.23 -3.54 -2.39
C VAL A 37 -4.01 -2.48 -1.61
N LEU A 38 -4.68 -1.60 -2.35
CA LEU A 38 -5.62 -0.59 -1.87
C LEU A 38 -6.87 -0.63 -2.77
N HIS A 39 -7.98 -0.09 -2.28
CA HIS A 39 -9.26 -0.09 -3.00
C HIS A 39 -9.67 1.33 -3.37
N ASP A 40 -10.02 1.54 -4.64
CA ASP A 40 -10.63 2.78 -5.11
C ASP A 40 -12.16 2.66 -5.09
N LYS A 41 -12.77 2.92 -3.93
CA LYS A 41 -14.22 2.93 -3.75
C LYS A 41 -14.62 3.93 -2.66
N PRO A 42 -15.87 4.43 -2.63
CA PRO A 42 -16.30 5.45 -1.67
C PRO A 42 -16.13 5.08 -0.19
N SER A 43 -16.24 3.79 0.13
CA SER A 43 -16.05 3.30 1.51
C SER A 43 -14.59 3.09 1.89
N SER A 44 -13.64 3.21 0.96
CA SER A 44 -12.22 3.07 1.31
C SER A 44 -11.71 4.27 2.10
N THR A 45 -10.90 4.00 3.13
CA THR A 45 -10.16 5.02 3.87
C THR A 45 -8.82 5.38 3.22
N ALA A 46 -8.43 4.74 2.10
CA ALA A 46 -7.12 4.91 1.47
C ALA A 46 -6.80 6.37 1.16
N LEU A 47 -7.73 7.11 0.55
CA LEU A 47 -7.52 8.53 0.20
C LEU A 47 -7.30 9.45 1.41
N GLN A 48 -7.68 9.01 2.62
CA GLN A 48 -7.48 9.80 3.84
C GLN A 48 -6.02 9.76 4.34
N TYR A 49 -5.23 8.76 3.92
CA TYR A 49 -3.84 8.61 4.36
C TYR A 49 -2.83 8.43 3.22
N LEU A 50 -3.28 8.25 1.96
CA LEU A 50 -2.40 7.91 0.84
C LEU A 50 -1.32 8.97 0.59
N ASP A 51 -1.68 10.26 0.61
CA ASP A 51 -0.71 11.36 0.43
C ASP A 51 0.36 11.36 1.53
N ARG A 52 -0.07 11.23 2.80
CA ARG A 52 0.83 11.11 3.96
C ARG A 52 1.75 9.89 3.83
N PHE A 53 1.22 8.75 3.40
CA PHE A 53 2.00 7.53 3.18
C PHE A 53 3.04 7.71 2.09
N LEU A 54 2.66 8.21 0.91
CA LEU A 54 3.57 8.40 -0.21
C LEU A 54 4.69 9.36 0.17
N LYS A 55 4.37 10.49 0.80
CA LYS A 55 5.36 11.45 1.27
C LYS A 55 6.36 10.80 2.22
N ASN A 56 5.88 10.16 3.29
CA ASN A 56 6.77 9.57 4.30
C ASN A 56 7.60 8.42 3.74
N ALA A 57 7.01 7.56 2.90
CA ALA A 57 7.74 6.48 2.26
C ALA A 57 8.82 7.02 1.29
N MET A 58 8.54 8.04 0.49
CA MET A 58 9.56 8.64 -0.36
C MET A 58 10.67 9.32 0.47
N ASP A 59 10.31 10.02 1.54
CA ASP A 59 11.27 10.63 2.47
C ASP A 59 12.15 9.56 3.17
N ASP A 60 11.60 8.37 3.43
CA ASP A 60 12.30 7.18 3.96
C ASP A 60 13.13 6.43 2.89
N GLY A 61 13.15 6.90 1.64
CA GLY A 61 13.97 6.34 0.56
C GLY A 61 13.32 5.22 -0.25
N TRP A 62 12.02 5.02 -0.12
CA TRP A 62 11.28 4.05 -0.93
C TRP A 62 11.04 4.58 -2.35
N SER A 63 11.02 3.65 -3.32
CA SER A 63 10.58 3.93 -4.69
C SER A 63 9.37 3.06 -5.03
N PHE A 64 8.53 3.58 -5.92
CA PHE A 64 7.32 2.91 -6.39
C PHE A 64 7.46 2.68 -7.89
N GLY A 65 7.11 1.49 -8.34
CA GLY A 65 7.13 1.08 -9.74
C GLY A 65 5.87 0.33 -10.11
N LEU A 66 5.72 0.01 -11.39
CA LEU A 66 4.67 -0.89 -11.81
C LEU A 66 4.98 -2.31 -11.31
N VAL A 67 3.92 -3.12 -11.17
CA VAL A 67 4.06 -4.52 -10.78
C VAL A 67 5.02 -5.27 -11.71
N ASP A 68 4.95 -4.97 -13.01
CA ASP A 68 5.82 -5.60 -14.01
C ASP A 68 7.30 -5.20 -13.84
N ASP A 69 7.59 -3.98 -13.39
CA ASP A 69 8.96 -3.52 -13.12
C ASP A 69 9.60 -4.30 -11.97
N SER A 70 8.79 -4.59 -10.93
CA SER A 70 9.26 -5.28 -9.71
C SER A 70 9.72 -6.73 -9.93
N LEU A 71 9.31 -7.35 -11.05
CA LEU A 71 9.62 -8.75 -11.39
C LEU A 71 10.89 -8.90 -12.25
N THR A 72 11.47 -7.78 -12.68
CA THR A 72 12.71 -7.76 -13.46
C THR A 72 13.96 -7.58 -12.61
N LEU A 73 13.78 -7.34 -11.31
CA LEU A 73 14.85 -7.05 -10.34
C LEU A 73 15.25 -8.27 -9.48
N THR A 74 14.74 -9.45 -9.81
CA THR A 74 15.06 -10.73 -9.14
C THR A 74 15.96 -11.62 -9.99
#